data_AF-A0A2N1DHZ7-F1
#
_entry.id   AF-A0A2N1DHZ7-F1
#
_cell.length_a   1.000
_cell.length_b   1.000
_cell.length_c   1.000
_cell.angle_alpha   90.00
_cell.angle_beta   90.00
_cell.angle_gamma   90.00
#
_symmetry.space_group_name_H-M   'P 1'
#
loop_
_entity.id
_entity.type
_entity.pdbx_description
1 polymer ?
#
loop_
_entity_poly.entity_id
_entity_poly.type
_entity_poly.pdbx_seq_one_letter_code
_entity_poly.pdbx_strand_id
1 'polypeptide(L)'
;MQNTHSLKHLPSQYAIDFIADYHQQLEQKNLNYQHLLGKLKKDLYRLDFMLNADNKSWMEARGNDYLRNPKLFNYAPLTCICTVLSEVFKEDDLAELAEKLPEITLKKALIRLNEFKLH
;
A
#
# COMPACT_ATOMS: atom_id res chain seq x y z
N MET A 1 10.83 4.88 22.84
CA MET A 1 11.08 4.23 21.53
C MET A 1 10.94 2.73 21.72
N GLN A 2 9.79 2.15 21.35
CA GLN A 2 9.39 0.73 21.43
C GLN A 2 7.93 0.74 20.89
N ASN A 3 7.45 0.03 19.88
CA ASN A 3 7.81 -1.26 19.31
C ASN A 3 7.58 -1.22 17.78
N THR A 4 8.62 -1.37 16.98
CA THR A 4 8.51 -1.78 15.57
C THR A 4 8.53 -3.30 15.41
N HIS A 5 8.72 -4.04 16.51
CA HIS A 5 8.75 -5.51 16.56
C HIS A 5 7.38 -6.19 16.37
N SER A 6 6.29 -5.43 16.28
CA SER A 6 4.92 -5.97 16.19
C SER A 6 4.35 -6.02 14.77
N LEU A 7 5.08 -5.56 13.74
CA LEU A 7 4.67 -5.74 12.35
C LEU A 7 5.02 -7.17 11.91
N LYS A 8 4.15 -8.11 12.29
CA LYS A 8 4.24 -9.54 11.95
C LYS A 8 4.30 -9.73 10.43
N HIS A 9 5.15 -10.68 10.01
CA HIS A 9 5.30 -11.29 8.68
C HIS A 9 5.02 -10.38 7.49
N LEU A 10 6.10 -9.88 6.86
CA LEU A 10 6.04 -9.24 5.55
C LEU A 10 5.36 -10.16 4.52
N PRO A 11 4.71 -9.60 3.48
CA PRO A 11 4.19 -10.38 2.37
C PRO A 11 5.33 -11.16 1.69
N SER A 12 4.99 -12.25 1.02
CA SER A 12 5.96 -12.97 0.19
C SER A 12 6.57 -12.06 -0.87
N GLN A 13 7.80 -12.32 -1.30
CA GLN A 13 8.44 -11.55 -2.37
C GLN A 13 7.60 -11.53 -3.66
N TYR A 14 7.03 -12.68 -4.02
CA TYR A 14 6.10 -12.76 -5.16
C TYR A 14 4.93 -11.77 -5.04
N ALA A 15 4.35 -11.63 -3.84
CA ALA A 15 3.27 -10.69 -3.61
C ALA A 15 3.75 -9.23 -3.68
N ILE A 16 4.94 -8.93 -3.15
CA ILE A 16 5.58 -7.61 -3.25
C ILE A 16 5.79 -7.23 -4.73
N ASP A 17 6.40 -8.13 -5.49
CA ASP A 17 6.71 -7.92 -6.90
C ASP A 17 5.44 -7.70 -7.73
N PHE A 18 4.42 -8.54 -7.50
CA PHE A 18 3.14 -8.47 -8.20
C PHE A 18 2.40 -7.16 -7.92
N ILE A 19 2.36 -6.73 -6.65
CA ILE A 19 1.68 -5.48 -6.28
C ILE A 19 2.46 -4.27 -6.79
N ALA A 20 3.80 -4.30 -6.73
CA ALA A 20 4.64 -3.22 -7.23
C ALA A 20 4.37 -2.91 -8.71
N ASP A 21 4.08 -3.91 -9.55
CA ASP A 21 3.82 -3.74 -10.98
C ASP A 21 2.57 -2.88 -11.31
N TYR A 22 1.68 -2.67 -10.33
CA TYR A 22 0.57 -1.73 -10.50
C TYR A 22 1.03 -0.28 -10.74
N HIS A 23 2.28 0.08 -10.43
CA HIS A 23 2.80 1.42 -10.72
C HIS A 23 2.73 1.75 -12.23
N GLN A 24 2.85 0.76 -13.10
CA GLN A 24 2.78 0.94 -14.56
C GLN A 24 1.36 1.26 -15.03
N GLN A 25 0.34 0.72 -14.35
CA GLN A 25 -1.06 0.99 -14.67
C GLN A 25 -1.43 2.46 -14.35
N LEU A 26 -0.74 3.08 -13.39
CA LEU A 26 -0.89 4.50 -13.03
C LEU A 26 -0.32 5.48 -14.06
N GLU A 27 0.31 5.00 -15.14
CA GLU A 27 0.86 5.86 -16.20
C GLU A 27 -0.07 5.95 -17.43
N GLN A 28 -1.21 5.26 -17.39
CA GLN A 28 -2.16 5.22 -18.49
C GLN A 28 -2.99 6.52 -18.57
N LYS A 29 -3.05 7.13 -19.77
CA LYS A 29 -3.74 8.42 -20.00
C LYS A 29 -5.23 8.45 -19.65
N ASN A 30 -5.92 7.30 -19.68
CA ASN A 30 -7.36 7.18 -19.43
C ASN A 30 -7.64 6.23 -18.26
N LEU A 31 -6.84 6.32 -17.20
CA LEU A 31 -6.99 5.46 -16.04
C LEU A 31 -8.35 5.67 -15.36
N ASN A 32 -9.12 4.59 -15.21
CA ASN A 32 -10.22 4.55 -14.25
C ASN A 32 -9.66 4.18 -12.87
N TYR A 33 -9.41 5.20 -12.04
CA TYR A 33 -8.72 5.02 -10.76
C TYR A 33 -9.52 4.13 -9.78
N GLN A 34 -10.83 4.29 -9.69
CA GLN A 34 -11.67 3.43 -8.85
C GLN A 34 -11.63 1.97 -9.29
N HIS A 35 -11.62 1.72 -10.60
CA HIS A 35 -11.46 0.36 -11.13
C HIS A 35 -10.10 -0.22 -10.77
N LEU A 36 -9.02 0.57 -10.86
CA LEU A 36 -7.69 0.16 -10.44
C LEU A 36 -7.65 -0.19 -8.95
N LEU A 37 -8.23 0.65 -8.08
CA LEU A 37 -8.30 0.40 -6.64
C LEU A 37 -9.07 -0.89 -6.34
N GLY A 38 -10.20 -1.13 -7.02
CA GLY A 38 -10.97 -2.36 -6.87
C GLY A 38 -10.19 -3.60 -7.29
N LYS A 39 -9.42 -3.51 -8.38
CA LYS A 39 -8.55 -4.61 -8.86
C LYS A 39 -7.41 -4.87 -7.88
N LEU A 40 -6.74 -3.81 -7.44
CA LEU A 40 -5.64 -3.87 -6.48
C LEU A 40 -6.11 -4.43 -5.13
N LYS A 41 -7.28 -4.02 -4.62
CA LYS A 41 -7.88 -4.60 -3.41
C LYS A 41 -8.04 -6.12 -3.57
N LYS A 42 -8.68 -6.58 -4.64
CA LYS A 42 -8.87 -8.03 -4.89
C LYS A 42 -7.55 -8.80 -4.88
N ASP A 43 -6.50 -8.25 -5.49
CA ASP A 43 -5.19 -8.90 -5.55
C ASP A 43 -4.48 -8.89 -4.19
N LEU A 44 -4.57 -7.82 -3.40
CA LEU A 44 -4.06 -7.79 -2.03
C LEU A 44 -4.70 -8.90 -1.18
N TYR A 45 -6.02 -9.08 -1.29
CA TYR A 45 -6.76 -10.15 -0.60
C TYR A 45 -6.37 -11.54 -1.08
N ARG A 46 -6.24 -11.73 -2.40
CA ARG A 46 -5.81 -13.00 -2.99
C ARG A 46 -4.40 -13.41 -2.57
N LEU A 47 -3.52 -12.44 -2.32
CA LEU A 47 -2.11 -12.65 -1.97
C LEU A 47 -1.84 -12.69 -0.46
N ASP A 48 -2.88 -12.54 0.38
CA ASP A 48 -2.76 -12.34 1.83
C ASP A 48 -1.70 -11.28 2.18
N PHE A 49 -1.79 -10.11 1.56
CA PHE A 49 -0.80 -9.03 1.69
C PHE A 49 -0.93 -8.33 3.05
N MET A 50 -0.54 -9.03 4.13
CA MET A 50 -0.65 -8.58 5.53
C MET A 50 -2.08 -8.22 5.98
N LEU A 51 -3.12 -8.67 5.29
CA LEU A 51 -4.50 -8.30 5.61
C LEU A 51 -5.00 -8.89 6.94
N ASN A 52 -4.40 -10.00 7.37
CA ASN A 52 -4.68 -10.63 8.66
C ASN A 52 -3.93 -9.97 9.84
N ALA A 53 -2.99 -9.06 9.58
CA ALA A 53 -2.28 -8.35 10.64
C ALA A 53 -3.13 -7.19 11.18
N ASP A 54 -3.18 -7.01 12.49
CA ASP A 54 -3.78 -5.83 13.10
C ASP A 54 -2.73 -4.73 13.22
N ASN A 55 -2.68 -3.83 12.23
CA ASN A 55 -1.80 -2.67 12.27
C ASN A 55 -2.57 -1.36 12.44
N LYS A 56 -3.84 -1.43 12.87
CA LYS A 56 -4.72 -0.26 12.98
C LYS A 56 -4.13 0.81 13.89
N SER A 57 -3.68 0.43 15.09
CA SER A 57 -3.07 1.38 16.04
C SER A 57 -1.79 2.02 15.49
N TRP A 58 -1.01 1.30 14.69
CA TRP A 58 0.17 1.88 14.03
C TRP A 58 -0.23 2.83 12.90
N MET A 59 -1.25 2.47 12.11
CA MET A 59 -1.78 3.32 11.04
C MET A 59 -2.31 4.64 11.59
N GLU A 60 -3.05 4.59 12.69
CA GLU A 60 -3.57 5.78 13.40
C GLU A 60 -2.45 6.66 13.93
N ALA A 61 -1.41 6.06 14.54
CA ALA A 61 -0.32 6.80 15.16
C ALA A 61 0.72 7.35 14.18
N ARG A 62 0.92 6.70 13.02
CA ARG A 62 2.03 7.02 12.08
C ARG A 62 1.67 6.85 10.61
N GLY A 63 0.86 5.84 10.27
CA GLY A 63 0.56 5.52 8.87
C GLY A 63 -0.19 6.64 8.15
N ASN A 64 -1.07 7.37 8.84
CA ASN A 64 -1.81 8.51 8.29
C ASN A 64 -0.90 9.65 7.79
N ASP A 65 0.33 9.78 8.32
CA ASP A 65 1.27 10.78 7.84
C ASP A 65 1.70 10.50 6.39
N TYR A 66 1.80 9.23 6.01
CA TYR A 66 2.13 8.84 4.64
C TYR A 66 1.01 9.20 3.65
N LEU A 67 -0.25 9.10 4.08
CA LEU A 67 -1.42 9.50 3.28
C LEU A 67 -1.48 11.02 3.08
N ARG A 68 -1.17 11.78 4.13
CA ARG A 68 -1.16 13.26 4.11
C ARG A 68 0.08 13.84 3.43
N ASN A 69 1.21 13.14 3.50
CA ASN A 69 2.48 13.56 2.91
C ASN A 69 3.12 12.43 2.10
N PRO A 70 2.76 12.29 0.82
CA PRO A 70 3.25 11.23 -0.05
C PRO A 70 4.78 11.20 -0.23
N LYS A 71 5.49 12.29 0.09
CA LYS A 71 6.96 12.34 0.01
C LYS A 71 7.64 11.41 1.03
N LEU A 72 6.94 11.05 2.10
CA LEU A 72 7.46 10.12 3.12
C LEU A 72 7.73 8.73 2.54
N PHE A 73 7.04 8.35 1.45
CA PHE A 73 7.29 7.08 0.77
C PHE A 73 8.68 6.98 0.15
N ASN A 74 9.31 8.10 -0.26
CA ASN A 74 10.60 8.06 -0.95
C ASN A 74 11.71 7.33 -0.15
N TYR A 75 11.60 7.34 1.19
CA TYR A 75 12.58 6.72 2.08
C TYR A 75 11.94 5.70 3.04
N ALA A 76 10.67 5.36 2.82
CA ALA A 76 9.96 4.44 3.69
C ALA A 76 10.63 3.06 3.67
N PRO A 77 10.78 2.38 4.82
CA PRO A 77 11.16 0.98 4.85
C PRO A 77 10.01 0.11 4.32
N LEU A 78 10.35 -1.05 3.76
CA LEU A 78 9.39 -2.00 3.18
C LEU A 78 8.20 -2.31 4.11
N THR A 79 8.48 -2.54 5.40
CA THR A 79 7.46 -2.80 6.43
C THR A 79 6.41 -1.70 6.52
N CYS A 80 6.81 -0.42 6.50
CA CYS A 80 5.87 0.71 6.56
C CYS A 80 4.99 0.75 5.32
N ILE A 81 5.55 0.54 4.13
CA ILE A 81 4.81 0.59 2.87
C ILE A 81 3.78 -0.53 2.84
N CYS A 82 4.21 -1.76 3.14
CA CYS A 82 3.31 -2.91 3.16
C CYS A 82 2.19 -2.72 4.17
N THR A 83 2.50 -2.17 5.35
CA THR A 83 1.52 -1.88 6.40
C THR A 83 0.51 -0.83 5.97
N VAL A 84 0.95 0.28 5.36
CA VAL A 84 0.03 1.31 4.88
C VAL A 84 -0.89 0.73 3.80
N LEU A 85 -0.34 0.00 2.83
CA LEU A 85 -1.14 -0.64 1.78
C LEU A 85 -2.11 -1.68 2.35
N SER A 86 -1.70 -2.50 3.31
CA SER A 86 -2.58 -3.50 3.89
C SER A 86 -3.73 -2.87 4.68
N GLU A 87 -3.47 -1.85 5.51
CA GLU A 87 -4.51 -1.23 6.33
C GLU A 87 -5.47 -0.37 5.51
N VAL A 88 -4.96 0.42 4.57
CA VAL A 88 -5.79 1.32 3.76
C VAL A 88 -6.77 0.55 2.88
N PHE A 89 -6.39 -0.63 2.40
CA PHE A 89 -7.24 -1.46 1.55
C PHE A 89 -8.19 -2.39 2.32
N LYS A 90 -8.20 -2.36 3.67
CA LYS A 90 -9.27 -2.97 4.46
C LYS A 90 -10.58 -2.20 4.34
N GLU A 91 -10.55 -0.93 3.96
CA GLU A 91 -11.74 -0.11 3.81
C GLU A 91 -12.65 -0.65 2.70
N ASP A 92 -13.93 -0.83 3.00
CA ASP A 92 -14.88 -1.48 2.09
C ASP A 92 -15.38 -0.59 0.96
N ASP A 93 -15.47 0.71 1.20
CA ASP A 93 -15.94 1.68 0.22
C ASP A 93 -14.80 2.16 -0.68
N LEU A 94 -14.88 1.83 -1.98
CA LEU A 94 -13.90 2.26 -2.99
C LEU A 94 -13.93 3.76 -3.27
N ALA A 95 -15.08 4.42 -3.09
CA ALA A 95 -15.20 5.86 -3.26
C ALA A 95 -14.48 6.58 -2.11
N GLU A 96 -14.73 6.17 -0.86
CA GLU A 96 -14.00 6.70 0.29
C GLU A 96 -12.51 6.39 0.21
N LEU A 97 -12.14 5.20 -0.26
CA LEU A 97 -10.75 4.82 -0.47
C LEU A 97 -10.06 5.74 -1.49
N ALA A 98 -10.75 6.10 -2.58
CA ALA A 98 -10.19 7.00 -3.58
C ALA A 98 -9.94 8.42 -3.03
N GLU A 99 -10.77 8.88 -2.08
CA GLU A 99 -10.55 10.14 -1.38
C GLU A 99 -9.39 10.06 -0.37
N LYS A 100 -9.32 8.97 0.41
CA LYS A 100 -8.27 8.74 1.42
C LYS A 100 -6.90 8.47 0.80
N LEU A 101 -6.87 7.81 -0.37
CA LEU A 101 -5.67 7.42 -1.08
C LEU A 101 -5.66 8.06 -2.48
N PRO A 102 -5.21 9.32 -2.60
CA PRO A 102 -5.03 9.97 -3.89
C PRO A 102 -4.08 9.19 -4.80
N GLU A 103 -4.31 9.30 -6.12
CA GLU A 103 -3.52 8.60 -7.14
C GLU A 103 -2.00 8.80 -6.97
N ILE A 104 -1.57 10.04 -6.70
CA ILE A 104 -0.16 10.38 -6.47
C ILE A 104 0.42 9.65 -5.26
N THR A 105 -0.37 9.44 -4.22
CA THR A 105 0.02 8.74 -2.99
C THR A 105 0.22 7.27 -3.27
N LEU A 106 -0.73 6.63 -3.96
CA LEU A 106 -0.60 5.24 -4.38
C LEU A 106 0.60 5.06 -5.31
N LYS A 107 0.79 5.96 -6.29
CA LYS A 107 1.94 5.91 -7.21
C LYS A 107 3.27 5.92 -6.46
N LYS A 108 3.41 6.80 -5.47
CA LYS A 108 4.62 6.89 -4.65
C LYS A 108 4.86 5.63 -3.82
N ALA A 109 3.81 5.06 -3.22
CA ALA A 109 3.90 3.82 -2.48
C ALA A 109 4.35 2.65 -3.37
N LEU A 110 3.76 2.51 -4.56
CA LEU A 110 4.06 1.42 -5.49
C LEU A 110 5.45 1.55 -6.14
N ILE A 111 5.89 2.77 -6.49
CA ILE A 111 7.26 3.00 -6.97
C ILE A 111 8.26 2.60 -5.89
N ARG A 112 8.03 3.01 -4.65
CA ARG A 112 8.92 2.63 -3.56
C ARG A 112 8.90 1.12 -3.33
N LEU A 113 7.73 0.47 -3.42
CA LEU A 113 7.61 -0.99 -3.33
C LEU A 113 8.43 -1.68 -4.45
N ASN A 114 8.43 -1.11 -5.65
CA ASN A 114 9.20 -1.61 -6.80
C ASN A 114 10.72 -1.59 -6.57
N GLU A 115 11.23 -0.68 -5.74
CA GLU A 115 12.67 -0.65 -5.39
C GLU A 115 13.09 -1.82 -4.50
N PHE A 116 12.15 -2.56 -3.92
CA PHE A 116 12.40 -3.77 -3.11
C PHE A 116 12.18 -5.08 -3.89
N LYS A 117 11.95 -5.02 -5.21
CA LYS A 117 11.87 -6.24 -6.03
C LYS A 117 13.21 -6.95 -6.06
N LEU A 118 13.18 -8.28 -6.04
CA LEU A 118 14.36 -9.08 -6.39
C LEU A 118 14.40 -9.23 -7.91
N HIS A 119 15.53 -8.88 -8.52
CA HIS A 119 15.78 -9.04 -9.95
C HIS A 119 16.13 -10.47 -10.32
#